data_AF-A0A1G0H9U1-F1
#
_entry.id   AF-A0A1G0H9U1-F1
#
_cell.length_a   1.000
_cell.length_b   1.000
_cell.length_c   1.000
_cell.angle_alpha   90.00
_cell.angle_beta   90.00
_cell.angle_gamma   90.00
#
_symmetry.space_group_name_H-M   'P 1'
#
loop_
_entity.id
_entity.type
_entity.pdbx_description
1 polymer ?
#
loop_
_entity_poly.entity_id
_entity_poly.type
_entity_poly.pdbx_seq_one_letter_code
_entity_poly.pdbx_strand_id
1 'polypeptide(L)'
;MCQAGALNTCDTHTWHTIISNEGNWKATLQVINQMEHAWFTDQSCSRIHSLGVSPMNLAQFGFGFDSQADFDVAYTLTLVQDKNPATSHFTSKACVFVITAKGPANPDVAVNSYHGAKCDWKVVKGKGEDFYVG
;
A
#
# COMPACT_ATOMS: atom_id res chain seq x y z
N MET A 1 -18.65 -26.18 16.23
CA MET A 1 -17.27 -25.88 16.68
C MET A 1 -16.38 -25.93 15.45
N CYS A 2 -15.95 -24.78 14.94
CA CYS A 2 -14.96 -24.69 13.86
C CYS A 2 -13.77 -23.91 14.40
N GLN A 3 -12.59 -24.49 14.25
CA GLN A 3 -11.31 -24.01 14.78
C GLN A 3 -10.93 -22.68 14.15
N ALA A 4 -10.65 -21.69 15.00
CA ALA A 4 -9.96 -20.47 14.62
C ALA A 4 -8.47 -20.82 14.42
N GLY A 5 -8.00 -20.79 13.17
CA GLY A 5 -6.58 -20.67 12.90
C GLY A 5 -6.12 -19.32 13.45
N ALA A 6 -5.09 -19.30 14.29
CA ALA A 6 -4.53 -18.09 14.86
C ALA A 6 -4.07 -17.13 13.75
N LEU A 7 -4.89 -16.11 13.47
CA LEU A 7 -4.52 -15.01 12.59
C LEU A 7 -3.60 -14.09 13.39
N ASN A 8 -2.37 -13.86 12.91
CA ASN A 8 -1.46 -12.86 13.49
C ASN A 8 -2.19 -11.52 13.65
N THR A 9 -2.48 -11.15 14.90
CA THR A 9 -3.32 -10.01 15.28
C THR A 9 -2.48 -8.73 15.30
N CYS A 10 -1.98 -8.27 14.15
CA CYS A 10 -1.24 -7.00 14.10
C CYS A 10 -2.14 -5.75 14.29
N ASP A 11 -3.34 -5.91 14.86
CA ASP A 11 -4.41 -4.90 14.97
C ASP A 11 -4.60 -4.12 13.67
N THR A 12 -4.69 -4.86 12.56
CA THR A 12 -4.84 -4.32 11.21
C THR A 12 -6.28 -4.52 10.74
N HIS A 13 -6.85 -3.49 10.12
CA HIS A 13 -8.19 -3.56 9.53
C HIS A 13 -8.16 -4.14 8.12
N THR A 14 -7.13 -3.77 7.35
CA THR A 14 -6.97 -4.24 5.96
C THR A 14 -5.52 -4.62 5.68
N TRP A 15 -5.36 -5.56 4.75
CA TRP A 15 -4.07 -5.98 4.23
C TRP A 15 -4.02 -5.74 2.72
N HIS A 16 -2.92 -5.15 2.29
CA HIS A 16 -2.72 -4.75 0.92
C HIS A 16 -1.51 -5.48 0.34
N THR A 17 -1.57 -5.79 -0.96
CA THR A 17 -0.44 -6.39 -1.68
C THR A 17 0.06 -5.39 -2.71
N ILE A 18 1.38 -5.23 -2.83
CA ILE A 18 2.00 -4.47 -3.90
C ILE A 18 2.76 -5.45 -4.80
N ILE A 19 2.44 -5.39 -6.09
CA ILE A 19 2.93 -6.30 -7.12
C ILE A 19 3.72 -5.48 -8.13
N SER A 20 5.02 -5.72 -8.22
CA SER A 20 5.87 -5.17 -9.28
C SER A 20 5.88 -6.11 -10.48
N ASN A 21 5.39 -5.63 -11.61
CA ASN A 21 5.49 -6.32 -12.89
C ASN A 21 6.89 -6.17 -13.50
N GLU A 22 7.58 -5.06 -13.22
CA GLU A 22 8.96 -4.81 -13.65
C GLU A 22 9.70 -3.84 -12.72
N GLY A 23 11.00 -4.06 -12.56
CA GLY A 23 11.88 -3.20 -11.76
C GLY A 23 11.70 -3.31 -10.25
N ASN A 24 12.68 -2.80 -9.52
CA ASN A 24 12.62 -2.67 -8.07
C ASN A 24 12.12 -1.27 -7.71
N TRP A 25 11.33 -1.17 -6.65
CA TRP A 25 10.69 0.07 -6.24
C TRP A 25 10.83 0.25 -4.73
N LYS A 26 10.94 1.51 -4.33
CA LYS A 26 10.72 1.92 -2.95
C LYS A 26 9.28 2.38 -2.80
N ALA A 27 8.52 1.70 -1.96
CA ALA A 27 7.20 2.14 -1.53
C ALA A 27 7.31 2.98 -0.24
N THR A 28 6.58 4.08 -0.18
CA THR A 28 6.44 4.97 0.98
C THR A 28 4.96 5.12 1.30
N LEU A 29 4.62 4.96 2.58
CA LEU A 29 3.26 5.02 3.11
C LEU A 29 3.13 6.25 4.01
N GLN A 30 2.10 7.05 3.80
CA GLN A 30 1.90 8.29 4.55
C GLN A 30 0.43 8.55 4.80
N VAL A 31 0.03 8.67 6.07
CA VAL A 31 -1.31 9.12 6.46
C VAL A 31 -1.48 10.60 6.11
N ILE A 32 -2.62 10.96 5.54
CA ILE A 32 -2.95 12.33 5.13
C ILE A 32 -4.30 12.83 5.68
N ASN A 33 -4.98 12.04 6.51
CA ASN A 33 -6.16 12.52 7.24
C ASN A 33 -5.75 13.37 8.46
N GLN A 34 -6.73 14.00 9.06
CA GLN A 34 -6.59 14.89 10.22
C GLN A 34 -6.38 14.15 11.56
N MET A 35 -6.30 12.81 11.55
CA MET A 35 -6.22 11.98 12.75
C MET A 35 -4.91 11.18 12.80
N GLU A 36 -4.07 11.44 13.80
CA GLU A 36 -2.76 10.80 14.02
C GLU A 36 -2.83 9.32 14.47
N HIS A 37 -4.03 8.71 14.43
CA HIS A 37 -4.31 7.41 15.05
C HIS A 37 -4.23 6.21 14.09
N ALA A 38 -3.73 6.43 12.87
CA ALA A 38 -3.56 5.39 11.87
C ALA A 38 -2.10 4.95 11.72
N TRP A 39 -1.88 3.72 11.28
CA TRP A 39 -0.55 3.15 11.12
C TRP A 39 -0.46 2.11 10.01
N PHE A 40 0.77 1.85 9.62
CA PHE A 40 1.12 0.76 8.73
C PHE A 40 2.01 -0.25 9.43
N THR A 41 1.88 -1.51 9.02
CA THR A 41 2.70 -2.59 9.55
C THR A 41 3.11 -3.58 8.46
N ASP A 42 4.23 -4.26 8.65
CA ASP A 42 4.61 -5.41 7.83
C ASP A 42 4.00 -6.72 8.40
N GLN A 43 4.29 -7.84 7.73
CA GLN A 43 3.81 -9.17 8.14
C GLN A 43 4.36 -9.64 9.50
N SER A 44 5.41 -8.98 10.03
CA SER A 44 5.97 -9.25 11.36
C SER A 44 5.31 -8.42 12.47
N CYS A 45 4.27 -7.65 12.14
CA CYS A 45 3.63 -6.67 13.00
C CYS A 45 4.55 -5.49 13.40
N SER A 46 5.64 -5.27 12.67
CA SER A 46 6.52 -4.11 12.89
C SER A 46 5.93 -2.88 12.21
N ARG A 47 6.00 -1.72 12.87
CA ARG A 47 5.51 -0.45 12.29
C ARG A 47 6.44 -0.02 11.17
N ILE A 48 5.86 0.33 10.03
CA ILE A 48 6.61 0.72 8.83
C ILE A 48 6.07 2.03 8.26
N HIS A 49 6.93 2.74 7.52
CA HIS A 49 6.57 3.88 6.67
C HIS A 49 7.08 3.68 5.24
N SER A 50 7.86 2.64 5.00
CA SER A 50 8.37 2.27 3.68
C SER A 50 8.69 0.79 3.61
N LEU A 51 8.73 0.25 2.40
CA LEU A 51 9.11 -1.13 2.12
C LEU A 51 9.66 -1.25 0.70
N GLY A 52 10.53 -2.23 0.50
CA GLY A 52 11.06 -2.59 -0.83
C GLY A 52 10.06 -3.46 -1.59
N VAL A 53 9.93 -3.22 -2.89
CA VAL A 53 9.05 -3.96 -3.79
C VAL A 53 9.89 -4.44 -4.96
N SER A 54 9.78 -5.72 -5.32
CA SER A 54 10.53 -6.31 -6.42
C SER A 54 9.68 -7.32 -7.18
N PRO A 55 10.00 -7.66 -8.43
CA PRO A 55 9.25 -8.68 -9.17
C PRO A 55 9.41 -10.08 -8.56
N MET A 56 10.43 -10.29 -7.73
CA MET A 56 10.72 -11.59 -7.10
C MET A 56 9.87 -11.87 -5.86
N ASN A 57 9.37 -10.82 -5.19
CA ASN A 57 8.70 -10.96 -3.90
C ASN A 57 7.46 -10.06 -3.82
N LEU A 58 6.34 -10.65 -3.39
CA LEU A 58 5.13 -9.91 -3.09
C LEU A 58 5.36 -9.05 -1.84
N ALA A 59 5.31 -7.72 -2.00
CA ALA A 59 5.36 -6.81 -0.87
C ALA A 59 3.95 -6.68 -0.27
N GLN A 60 3.85 -6.69 1.06
CA GLN A 60 2.57 -6.54 1.75
C GLN A 60 2.70 -5.56 2.90
N PHE A 61 1.64 -4.78 3.11
CA PHE A 61 1.50 -3.94 4.30
C PHE A 61 0.07 -4.04 4.83
N GLY A 62 -0.06 -3.98 6.15
CA GLY A 62 -1.34 -3.83 6.84
C GLY A 62 -1.59 -2.36 7.16
N PHE A 63 -2.85 -1.95 7.09
CA PHE A 63 -3.33 -0.65 7.55
C PHE A 63 -4.20 -0.84 8.80
N GLY A 64 -3.89 -0.13 9.86
CA GLY A 64 -4.62 -0.16 11.13
C GLY A 64 -4.90 1.25 11.63
N PHE A 65 -5.93 1.36 12.46
CA PHE A 65 -6.28 2.58 13.19
C PHE A 65 -7.03 2.20 14.46
N ASP A 66 -6.92 3.03 15.50
CA ASP A 66 -7.58 2.75 16.78
C ASP A 66 -9.07 3.14 16.77
N SER A 67 -9.77 2.87 17.87
CA SER A 67 -11.21 3.13 17.98
C SER A 67 -11.57 4.62 18.05
N GLN A 68 -10.60 5.53 18.06
CA GLN A 68 -10.85 6.96 18.01
C GLN A 68 -10.96 7.47 16.57
N ALA A 69 -10.45 6.74 15.59
CA ALA A 69 -10.68 7.08 14.19
C ALA A 69 -12.12 6.72 13.79
N ASP A 70 -12.86 7.71 13.32
CA ASP A 70 -14.01 7.45 12.45
C ASP A 70 -13.48 6.96 11.09
N PHE A 71 -14.31 6.35 10.25
CA PHE A 71 -13.87 5.71 9.00
C PHE A 71 -13.31 6.67 7.93
N ASP A 72 -12.95 7.90 8.31
CA ASP A 72 -12.27 8.93 7.51
C ASP A 72 -10.81 8.54 7.26
N VAL A 73 -10.64 7.45 6.53
CA VAL A 73 -9.34 6.94 6.08
C VAL A 73 -8.88 7.78 4.91
N ALA A 74 -7.71 8.40 5.04
CA ALA A 74 -7.00 8.98 3.91
C ALA A 74 -5.49 8.76 4.08
N TYR A 75 -4.87 8.08 3.13
CA TYR A 75 -3.42 7.89 3.09
C TYR A 75 -2.90 7.81 1.66
N THR A 76 -1.59 7.91 1.51
CA THR A 76 -0.91 7.76 0.23
C THR A 76 0.01 6.55 0.24
N LEU A 77 0.07 5.86 -0.90
CA LEU A 77 1.09 4.90 -1.23
C LEU A 77 1.85 5.47 -2.44
N THR A 78 3.11 5.85 -2.22
CA THR A 78 3.99 6.36 -3.27
C THR A 78 5.06 5.34 -3.60
N LEU A 79 5.17 4.95 -4.86
CA LEU A 79 6.23 4.07 -5.35
C LEU A 79 7.13 4.82 -6.31
N VAL A 80 8.44 4.72 -6.08
CA VAL A 80 9.47 5.26 -6.98
C VAL A 80 10.36 4.11 -7.41
N GLN A 81 10.50 3.93 -8.73
CA GLN A 81 11.36 2.89 -9.28
C GLN A 81 12.82 3.25 -8.98
N ASP A 82 13.56 2.27 -8.49
CA ASP A 82 15.00 2.38 -8.28
C ASP A 82 15.67 2.80 -9.58
N LYS A 83 16.65 3.69 -9.48
CA LYS A 83 17.38 4.16 -10.64
C LYS A 83 18.01 2.97 -11.36
N ASN A 84 17.69 2.79 -12.64
CA ASN A 84 18.42 1.84 -13.47
C ASN A 84 19.83 2.42 -13.76
N PRO A 85 20.92 1.80 -13.26
CA PRO A 85 22.28 2.30 -13.48
C PRO A 85 22.69 2.32 -14.95
N ALA A 86 22.03 1.52 -15.79
CA ALA A 86 22.29 1.43 -17.23
C ALA A 86 21.69 2.58 -18.04
N THR A 87 20.84 3.42 -17.44
CA THR A 87 20.21 4.56 -18.13
C THR A 87 20.68 5.88 -17.50
N SER A 88 21.23 6.77 -18.32
CA SER A 88 21.74 8.10 -17.91
C SER A 88 20.64 9.13 -17.64
N HIS A 89 19.38 8.82 -17.96
CA HIS A 89 18.26 9.75 -17.83
C HIS A 89 17.68 9.74 -16.40
N PHE A 90 17.45 10.95 -15.87
CA PHE A 90 16.87 11.20 -14.56
C PHE A 90 15.33 11.12 -14.63
N THR A 91 14.79 9.94 -14.95
CA THR A 91 13.34 9.72 -15.03
C THR A 91 12.98 8.46 -14.26
N SER A 92 13.05 8.52 -12.92
CA SER A 92 12.46 7.47 -12.09
C SER A 92 10.96 7.43 -12.36
N LYS A 93 10.47 6.27 -12.82
CA LYS A 93 9.03 6.01 -12.88
C LYS A 93 8.45 6.15 -11.47
N ALA A 94 7.26 6.72 -11.36
CA ALA A 94 6.58 6.82 -10.08
C ALA A 94 5.09 6.54 -10.20
N CYS A 95 4.55 5.89 -9.18
CA CYS A 95 3.12 5.68 -8.98
C CYS A 95 2.73 6.35 -7.66
N VAL A 96 1.69 7.17 -7.68
CA VAL A 96 1.09 7.72 -6.46
C VAL A 96 -0.35 7.26 -6.41
N PHE A 97 -0.68 6.53 -5.35
CA PHE A 97 -2.03 6.14 -5.00
C PHE A 97 -2.48 7.00 -3.84
N VAL A 98 -3.63 7.65 -3.97
CA VAL A 98 -4.32 8.33 -2.87
C VAL A 98 -5.49 7.45 -2.49
N ILE A 99 -5.43 6.83 -1.32
CA ILE A 99 -6.41 5.85 -0.85
C ILE A 99 -7.34 6.55 0.14
N THR A 100 -8.62 6.54 -0.18
CA THR A 100 -9.71 6.97 0.72
C THR A 100 -10.84 5.93 0.73
N ALA A 101 -11.91 6.18 1.48
CA ALA A 101 -13.10 5.33 1.48
C ALA A 101 -14.38 6.16 1.28
N LYS A 102 -15.28 5.68 0.40
CA LYS A 102 -16.64 6.21 0.24
C LYS A 102 -17.65 5.55 1.20
N GLY A 103 -17.19 4.55 1.95
CA GLY A 103 -17.98 3.82 2.93
C GLY A 103 -17.32 2.48 3.30
N PRO A 104 -17.94 1.70 4.20
CA PRO A 104 -17.42 0.41 4.61
C PRO A 104 -17.19 -0.53 3.42
N ALA A 105 -15.98 -1.07 3.28
CA ALA A 105 -15.58 -1.92 2.16
C ALA A 105 -15.79 -1.31 0.76
N ASN A 106 -15.86 0.02 0.66
CA ASN A 106 -16.02 0.77 -0.59
C ASN A 106 -14.85 1.77 -0.75
N PRO A 107 -13.66 1.30 -1.15
CA PRO A 107 -12.49 2.15 -1.31
C PRO A 107 -12.66 3.10 -2.50
N ASP A 108 -12.06 4.28 -2.37
CA ASP A 108 -11.98 5.30 -3.41
C ASP A 108 -10.53 5.69 -3.60
N VAL A 109 -9.90 5.09 -4.61
CA VAL A 109 -8.45 5.23 -4.86
C VAL A 109 -8.23 6.03 -6.14
N ALA A 110 -7.58 7.19 -6.01
CA ALA A 110 -7.08 7.95 -7.14
C ALA A 110 -5.64 7.52 -7.46
N VAL A 111 -5.32 7.42 -8.75
CA VAL A 111 -4.02 6.93 -9.23
C VAL A 111 -3.38 7.94 -10.16
N ASN A 112 -2.14 8.29 -9.87
CA ASN A 112 -1.30 9.11 -10.73
C ASN A 112 -0.07 8.31 -11.17
N SER A 113 0.17 8.31 -12.48
CA SER A 113 1.30 7.66 -13.13
C SER A 113 2.26 8.71 -13.69
N TYR A 114 3.54 8.60 -13.36
CA TYR A 114 4.56 9.55 -13.79
C TYR A 114 5.65 8.87 -14.62
N HIS A 115 6.16 9.59 -15.61
CA HIS A 115 7.30 9.18 -16.43
C HIS A 115 7.14 7.80 -17.11
N GLY A 116 5.92 7.48 -17.54
CA GLY A 116 5.61 6.21 -18.22
C GLY A 116 5.43 5.01 -17.29
N ALA A 117 5.29 5.23 -15.98
CA ALA A 117 4.83 4.21 -15.05
C ALA A 117 3.43 3.71 -15.42
N LYS A 118 3.20 2.41 -15.26
CA LYS A 118 1.89 1.76 -15.31
C LYS A 118 1.48 1.46 -13.89
N CYS A 119 0.43 2.14 -13.44
CA CYS A 119 -0.05 2.06 -12.05
C CYS A 119 -1.51 1.66 -12.08
N ASP A 120 -1.87 0.58 -11.40
CA ASP A 120 -3.24 0.09 -11.35
C ASP A 120 -3.54 -0.52 -9.97
N TRP A 121 -4.81 -0.74 -9.66
CA TRP A 121 -5.24 -1.33 -8.40
C TRP A 121 -6.55 -2.10 -8.56
N LYS A 122 -6.82 -3.00 -7.62
CA LYS A 122 -8.12 -3.66 -7.54
C LYS A 122 -8.48 -4.02 -6.11
N VAL A 123 -9.77 -4.12 -5.84
CA VAL A 123 -10.29 -4.59 -4.56
C VAL A 123 -10.13 -6.11 -4.45
N VAL A 124 -9.65 -6.56 -3.30
CA VAL A 124 -9.62 -7.95 -2.87
C VAL A 124 -10.62 -8.12 -1.73
N LYS A 125 -11.77 -8.74 -2.05
CA LYS A 125 -12.90 -8.87 -1.12
C LYS A 125 -12.47 -9.51 0.21
N GLY A 126 -12.76 -8.82 1.30
CA GLY A 126 -12.46 -9.27 2.67
C GLY A 126 -11.00 -9.11 3.09
N LYS A 127 -10.16 -8.44 2.30
CA LYS A 127 -8.75 -8.21 2.62
C LYS A 127 -8.35 -6.73 2.54
N GLY A 128 -8.59 -6.07 1.40
CA GLY A 128 -8.10 -4.72 1.11
C GLY A 128 -7.96 -4.53 -0.39
N GLU A 129 -6.87 -3.90 -0.84
CA GLU A 129 -6.56 -3.67 -2.25
C GLU A 129 -5.21 -4.30 -2.65
N ASP A 130 -5.13 -4.78 -3.88
CA ASP A 130 -3.86 -5.07 -4.54
C ASP A 130 -3.47 -3.87 -5.42
N PHE A 131 -2.21 -3.46 -5.37
CA PHE A 131 -1.61 -2.40 -6.16
C PHE A 131 -0.59 -2.98 -7.13
N TYR A 132 -0.64 -2.56 -8.40
CA TYR A 132 0.21 -3.03 -9.48
C TYR A 132 1.08 -1.88 -10.00
N VAL A 133 2.38 -2.13 -10.15
CA VAL A 133 3.35 -1.14 -10.68
C VAL A 133 4.24 -1.74 -11.77
N GLY A 134 4.63 -0.92 -12.75
CA GLY A 134 5.56 -1.28 -13.83
C GLY A 134 6.15 -0.08 -14.55
#